data_AF-A0A8H3HU90-F1
#
_entry.id   AF-A0A8H3HU90-F1
#
_cell.length_a   1.000
_cell.length_b   1.000
_cell.length_c   1.000
_cell.angle_alpha   90.00
_cell.angle_beta   90.00
_cell.angle_gamma   90.00
#
_symmetry.space_group_name_H-M   'P 1'
#
loop_
_entity.id
_entity.type
_entity.pdbx_description
1 polymer ?
#
loop_
_entity_poly.entity_id
_entity_poly.type
_entity_poly.pdbx_seq_one_letter_code
_entity_poly.pdbx_strand_id
1 'polypeptide(L)'
;PQQIEDWESDASSRKQDPSSENGGLLPPSKRARKEKYANYVPEEETIRNDYSQRYVDGGEWPQNWVLGARLEQRFEEYPKQRRLLDLKRAAVAATAHAPMHMSSSDLTTLVESQCKFDVILLDPPVSETTDSSKDFTWNDVQAMPIPALTAEPSFVF
;
A
#
# COMPACT_ATOMS: atom_id res chain seq x y z
N PRO A 1 10.33 -9.22 39.28
CA PRO A 1 11.39 -9.53 38.29
C PRO A 1 10.78 -10.23 37.08
N GLN A 2 10.33 -9.44 36.10
CA GLN A 2 9.95 -9.89 34.76
C GLN A 2 10.68 -8.94 33.80
N GLN A 3 11.49 -9.51 32.91
CA GLN A 3 12.29 -8.78 31.94
C GLN A 3 11.36 -8.26 30.84
N ILE A 4 11.39 -6.96 30.63
CA ILE A 4 10.86 -6.28 29.45
C ILE A 4 11.95 -6.45 28.38
N GLU A 5 11.64 -7.14 27.28
CA GLU A 5 12.52 -7.18 26.11
C GLU A 5 12.34 -5.88 25.32
N ASP A 6 13.35 -5.03 25.39
CA ASP A 6 13.51 -3.84 24.55
C ASP A 6 13.72 -4.26 23.10
N TRP A 7 12.78 -3.93 22.22
CA TRP A 7 12.87 -4.17 20.78
C TRP A 7 13.51 -3.01 20.00
N GLU A 8 13.98 -1.96 20.69
CA GLU A 8 14.69 -0.83 20.09
C GLU A 8 16.22 -1.01 20.18
N SER A 9 16.81 -1.88 19.36
CA SER A 9 18.28 -1.92 19.22
C SER A 9 18.82 -2.32 17.84
N ASP A 10 17.97 -2.64 16.86
CA ASP A 10 18.43 -3.13 15.55
C ASP A 10 18.48 -2.05 14.45
N ALA A 11 18.58 -0.77 14.82
CA ALA A 11 18.77 0.33 13.87
C ALA A 11 20.24 0.72 13.64
N SER A 12 21.23 -0.03 14.15
CA SER A 12 22.63 0.37 14.03
C SER A 12 23.59 -0.80 13.78
N SER A 13 23.53 -1.37 12.58
CA SER A 13 24.72 -1.90 11.89
C SER A 13 24.45 -2.17 10.41
N ARG A 14 23.96 -1.16 9.67
CA ARG A 14 24.40 -1.06 8.28
C ARG A 14 25.81 -0.51 8.34
N LYS A 15 26.80 -1.41 8.31
CA LYS A 15 28.19 -1.03 8.08
C LYS A 15 28.19 -0.16 6.83
N GLN A 16 28.31 1.16 7.03
CA GLN A 16 28.86 2.02 6.01
C GLN A 16 30.28 1.51 5.84
N ASP A 17 30.48 0.68 4.82
CA ASP A 17 31.82 0.37 4.39
C ASP A 17 32.49 1.71 4.08
N PRO A 18 33.69 1.93 4.63
CA PRO A 18 34.38 3.20 4.48
C PRO A 18 34.56 3.46 3.00
N SER A 19 34.05 4.62 2.58
CA SER A 19 34.42 5.34 1.37
C SER A 19 35.75 4.84 0.80
N SER A 20 35.69 3.98 -0.21
CA SER A 20 36.84 3.75 -1.09
C SER A 20 36.92 4.95 -2.02
N GLU A 21 37.32 6.09 -1.46
CA GLU A 21 38.08 7.13 -2.17
C GLU A 21 39.51 6.63 -2.41
N ASN A 22 39.64 5.42 -2.96
CA ASN A 22 40.86 4.99 -3.61
C ASN A 22 40.54 4.99 -5.10
N GLY A 23 41.34 5.73 -5.87
CA GLY A 23 41.35 5.74 -7.34
C GLY A 23 41.72 4.38 -7.94
N GLY A 24 41.00 3.34 -7.57
CA GLY A 24 41.08 1.99 -8.08
C GLY A 24 40.40 1.96 -9.43
N LEU A 25 41.21 2.14 -10.46
CA LEU A 25 40.91 1.84 -11.85
C LEU A 25 40.11 0.52 -11.96
N LEU A 26 38.78 0.62 -12.11
CA LEU A 26 37.89 -0.53 -12.36
C LEU A 26 38.52 -1.46 -13.42
N PRO A 27 38.40 -2.79 -13.36
CA PRO A 27 38.91 -3.67 -14.42
C PRO A 27 38.38 -3.23 -15.81
N PRO A 28 39.16 -3.41 -16.90
CA PRO A 28 38.77 -2.94 -18.23
C PRO A 28 37.37 -3.41 -18.66
N SER A 29 36.99 -4.64 -18.30
CA SER A 29 35.66 -5.20 -18.55
C SER A 29 34.55 -4.46 -17.80
N LYS A 30 34.77 -4.07 -16.55
CA LYS A 30 33.79 -3.32 -15.74
C LYS A 30 33.67 -1.87 -16.22
N ARG A 31 34.76 -1.23 -16.66
CA ARG A 31 34.71 0.12 -17.26
C ARG A 31 33.91 0.13 -18.55
N ALA A 32 34.19 -0.81 -19.46
CA ALA A 32 33.44 -0.93 -20.71
C ALA A 32 31.94 -1.14 -20.45
N ARG A 33 31.56 -1.90 -19.41
CA ARG A 33 30.15 -2.06 -19.00
C ARG A 33 29.55 -0.78 -18.41
N LYS A 34 30.29 -0.05 -17.56
CA LYS A 34 29.85 1.23 -16.98
C LYS A 34 29.67 2.32 -18.04
N GLU A 35 30.53 2.36 -19.05
CA GLU A 35 30.40 3.27 -20.20
C GLU A 35 29.21 2.90 -21.08
N LYS A 36 28.91 1.61 -21.23
CA LYS A 36 27.81 1.12 -22.06
C LYS A 36 26.43 1.26 -21.40
N TYR A 37 26.35 1.09 -20.09
CA TYR A 37 25.09 1.06 -19.34
C TYR A 37 25.14 2.05 -18.17
N ALA A 38 24.33 3.10 -18.23
CA ALA A 38 24.27 4.14 -17.20
C ALA A 38 23.86 3.60 -15.81
N ASN A 39 23.14 2.49 -15.77
CA ASN A 39 22.59 1.83 -14.59
C ASN A 39 23.37 0.55 -14.20
N TYR A 40 24.63 0.43 -14.63
CA TYR A 40 25.52 -0.65 -14.22
C TYR A 40 26.15 -0.36 -12.86
N VAL A 41 26.03 -1.31 -11.93
CA VAL A 41 26.65 -1.27 -10.61
C VAL A 41 27.90 -2.16 -10.62
N PRO A 42 29.13 -1.60 -10.64
CA PRO A 42 30.36 -2.37 -10.76
C PRO A 42 30.63 -3.37 -9.63
N GLU A 43 30.15 -3.07 -8.43
CA GLU A 43 30.30 -3.87 -7.21
C GLU A 43 29.49 -5.16 -7.30
N GLU A 44 28.27 -5.09 -7.84
CA GLU A 44 27.35 -6.22 -7.97
C GLU A 44 27.41 -6.90 -9.35
N GLU A 45 28.07 -6.27 -10.33
CA GLU A 45 28.07 -6.65 -11.74
C GLU A 45 26.66 -6.80 -12.36
N THR A 46 25.68 -6.09 -11.81
CA THR A 46 24.30 -6.10 -12.32
C THR A 46 23.93 -4.76 -12.95
N ILE A 47 22.93 -4.81 -13.83
CA ILE A 47 22.26 -3.63 -14.37
C ILE A 47 20.92 -3.56 -13.65
N ARG A 48 20.70 -2.51 -12.85
CA ARG A 48 19.48 -2.36 -12.06
C ARG A 48 18.90 -0.98 -12.21
N ASN A 49 17.60 -0.90 -12.40
CA ASN A 49 16.89 0.36 -12.36
C ASN A 49 16.66 0.73 -10.89
N ASP A 50 17.41 1.73 -10.42
CA ASP A 50 17.18 2.32 -9.11
C ASP A 50 16.12 3.43 -9.22
N TYR A 51 14.85 3.04 -9.04
CA TYR A 51 13.75 4.00 -9.09
C TYR A 51 13.71 4.93 -7.87
N SER A 52 14.29 4.51 -6.73
CA SER A 52 14.42 5.37 -5.56
C SER A 52 15.39 6.50 -5.82
N GLN A 53 16.54 6.19 -6.45
CA GLN A 53 17.49 7.23 -6.87
C GLN A 53 16.88 8.16 -7.93
N ARG A 54 16.06 7.65 -8.86
CA ARG A 54 15.32 8.50 -9.81
C ARG A 54 14.34 9.46 -9.14
N TYR A 55 13.70 9.06 -8.05
CA TYR A 55 12.88 9.97 -7.26
C TYR A 55 13.71 11.10 -6.64
N VAL A 56 14.89 10.76 -6.09
CA VAL A 56 15.82 11.76 -5.52
C VAL A 56 16.30 12.74 -6.61
N ASP A 57 16.65 12.21 -7.79
CA ASP A 57 17.24 12.99 -8.87
C ASP A 57 16.21 13.82 -9.66
N GLY A 58 14.98 13.33 -9.81
CA GLY A 58 13.99 13.88 -10.74
C GLY A 58 12.56 14.00 -10.20
N GLY A 59 12.30 13.61 -8.96
CA GLY A 59 10.96 13.68 -8.33
C GLY A 59 9.95 12.66 -8.86
N GLU A 60 10.35 11.77 -9.76
CA GLU A 60 9.47 10.71 -10.25
C GLU A 60 9.34 9.59 -9.22
N TRP A 61 8.11 9.38 -8.76
CA TRP A 61 7.83 8.32 -7.80
C TRP A 61 8.07 6.92 -8.40
N PRO A 62 8.62 5.96 -7.64
CA PRO A 62 8.85 4.60 -8.14
C PRO A 62 7.60 3.91 -8.70
N GLN A 63 6.42 4.16 -8.11
CA GLN A 63 5.15 3.60 -8.58
C GLN A 63 4.73 4.07 -9.99
N ASN A 64 5.27 5.19 -10.48
CA ASN A 64 4.98 5.68 -11.83
C ASN A 64 5.46 4.69 -12.91
N TRP A 65 6.44 3.85 -12.57
CA TRP A 65 7.06 2.88 -13.46
C TRP A 65 6.39 1.50 -13.41
N VAL A 66 5.27 1.35 -12.68
CA VAL A 66 4.49 0.11 -12.65
C VAL A 66 3.61 0.02 -13.90
N LEU A 67 3.89 -0.98 -14.75
CA LEU A 67 3.11 -1.25 -15.95
C LEU A 67 1.82 -2.03 -15.63
N GLY A 68 0.75 -1.79 -16.39
CA GLY A 68 -0.50 -2.55 -16.27
C GLY A 68 -1.29 -2.29 -14.97
N ALA A 69 -0.98 -1.22 -14.23
CA ALA A 69 -1.66 -0.90 -12.97
C ALA A 69 -3.15 -0.53 -13.15
N ARG A 70 -3.49 0.12 -14.28
CA ARG A 70 -4.84 0.59 -14.63
C ARG A 70 -5.83 -0.56 -14.70
N LEU A 71 -6.95 -0.46 -13.98
CA LEU A 71 -7.95 -1.54 -13.87
C LEU A 71 -8.53 -1.94 -15.24
N GLU A 72 -8.71 -0.97 -16.13
CA GLU A 72 -9.31 -1.16 -17.45
C GLU A 72 -8.35 -1.91 -18.38
N GLN A 73 -7.05 -1.65 -18.24
CA GLN A 73 -6.01 -2.12 -19.17
C GLN A 73 -5.30 -3.37 -18.68
N ARG A 74 -5.40 -3.69 -17.37
CA ARG A 74 -4.71 -4.80 -16.71
C ARG A 74 -4.86 -6.15 -17.41
N PHE A 75 -6.01 -6.39 -18.05
CA PHE A 75 -6.34 -7.66 -18.70
C PHE A 75 -6.61 -7.55 -20.20
N GLU A 76 -6.11 -6.50 -20.87
CA GLU A 76 -6.26 -6.33 -22.32
C GLU A 76 -5.68 -7.54 -23.09
N GLU A 77 -4.53 -8.05 -22.66
CA GLU A 77 -3.85 -9.20 -23.26
C GLU A 77 -4.43 -10.57 -22.82
N TYR A 78 -5.34 -10.57 -21.83
CA TYR A 78 -5.86 -11.79 -21.20
C TYR A 78 -7.39 -11.90 -21.34
N PRO A 79 -7.91 -12.27 -22.53
CA PRO A 79 -9.35 -12.19 -22.84
C PRO A 79 -10.22 -13.05 -21.91
N LYS A 80 -9.70 -14.19 -21.43
CA LYS A 80 -10.43 -15.06 -20.47
C LYS A 80 -10.56 -14.40 -19.08
N GLN A 81 -9.51 -13.73 -18.60
CA GLN A 81 -9.53 -13.04 -17.31
C GLN A 81 -10.44 -11.81 -17.37
N ARG A 82 -10.38 -11.05 -18.48
CA ARG A 82 -11.32 -9.96 -18.75
C ARG A 82 -12.78 -10.44 -18.72
N ARG A 83 -13.08 -11.53 -19.45
CA ARG A 83 -14.42 -12.11 -19.48
C ARG A 83 -14.91 -12.55 -18.09
N LEU A 84 -14.04 -13.12 -17.26
CA LEU A 84 -14.38 -13.49 -15.89
C LEU A 84 -14.78 -12.28 -15.05
N LEU A 85 -14.03 -11.18 -15.14
CA LEU A 85 -14.37 -9.94 -14.44
C LEU A 85 -15.67 -9.33 -14.94
N ASP A 86 -15.91 -9.32 -16.26
CA ASP A 86 -17.16 -8.83 -16.83
C ASP A 86 -18.37 -9.63 -16.33
N LEU A 87 -18.25 -10.96 -16.29
CA LEU A 87 -19.29 -11.84 -15.75
C LEU A 87 -19.52 -11.59 -14.25
N LYS A 88 -18.44 -11.42 -13.47
CA LYS A 88 -18.54 -11.10 -12.05
C LYS A 88 -19.22 -9.74 -11.83
N ARG A 89 -18.83 -8.71 -12.59
CA ARG A 89 -19.44 -7.37 -12.53
C ARG A 89 -20.93 -7.43 -12.87
N ALA A 90 -21.29 -8.15 -13.93
CA ALA A 90 -22.70 -8.31 -14.33
C ALA A 90 -23.52 -9.05 -13.26
N ALA A 91 -22.97 -10.10 -12.66
CA ALA A 91 -23.64 -10.83 -11.57
C ALA A 91 -23.87 -9.93 -10.35
N VAL A 92 -22.85 -9.17 -9.92
CA VAL A 92 -22.97 -8.22 -8.80
C VAL A 92 -24.00 -7.13 -9.11
N ALA A 93 -23.96 -6.54 -10.32
CA ALA A 93 -24.90 -5.50 -10.72
C ALA A 93 -26.35 -6.00 -10.77
N ALA A 94 -26.57 -7.26 -11.14
CA ALA A 94 -27.91 -7.86 -11.18
C ALA A 94 -28.51 -8.11 -9.79
N THR A 95 -27.67 -8.32 -8.76
CA THR A 95 -28.11 -8.59 -7.38
C THR A 95 -27.97 -7.37 -6.46
N ALA A 96 -27.32 -6.30 -6.91
CA ALA A 96 -27.08 -5.12 -6.08
C ALA A 96 -28.38 -4.41 -5.72
N HIS A 97 -28.49 -4.02 -4.44
CA HIS A 97 -29.56 -3.14 -3.98
C HIS A 97 -29.33 -1.70 -4.48
N ALA A 98 -30.40 -0.91 -4.54
CA ALA A 98 -30.29 0.51 -4.82
C ALA A 98 -29.42 1.19 -3.75
N PRO A 99 -28.66 2.25 -4.09
CA PRO A 99 -27.83 2.95 -3.12
C PRO A 99 -28.65 3.49 -1.95
N MET A 100 -28.23 3.15 -0.72
CA MET A 100 -28.82 3.64 0.53
C MET A 100 -27.76 4.41 1.30
N HIS A 101 -28.17 5.49 1.96
CA HIS A 101 -27.31 6.32 2.78
C HIS A 101 -28.04 6.73 4.05
N MET A 102 -27.29 6.98 5.10
CA MET A 102 -27.78 7.39 6.41
C MET A 102 -26.77 8.35 7.03
N SER A 103 -27.25 9.26 7.88
CA SER A 103 -26.35 10.09 8.69
C SER A 103 -25.56 9.23 9.68
N SER A 104 -24.31 9.61 9.95
CA SER A 104 -23.46 8.92 10.93
C SER A 104 -24.00 9.02 12.36
N SER A 105 -24.77 10.07 12.66
CA SER A 105 -25.45 10.24 13.96
C SER A 105 -26.43 9.11 14.30
N ASP A 106 -26.94 8.42 13.27
CA ASP A 106 -28.03 7.46 13.42
C ASP A 106 -27.52 6.01 13.46
N LEU A 107 -26.21 5.82 13.62
CA LEU A 107 -25.57 4.50 13.64
C LEU A 107 -26.12 3.60 14.77
N THR A 108 -26.51 4.20 15.90
CA THR A 108 -27.15 3.48 17.02
C THR A 108 -28.46 2.82 16.59
N THR A 109 -29.28 3.48 15.77
CA THR A 109 -30.53 2.93 15.25
C THR A 109 -30.28 1.71 14.36
N LEU A 110 -29.17 1.70 13.63
CA LEU A 110 -28.78 0.55 12.82
C LEU A 110 -28.38 -0.65 13.69
N VAL A 111 -27.65 -0.42 14.79
CA VAL A 111 -27.34 -1.47 15.77
C VAL A 111 -28.61 -2.04 16.38
N GLU A 112 -29.57 -1.18 16.75
CA GLU A 112 -30.86 -1.60 17.30
C GLU A 112 -31.70 -2.41 16.32
N SER A 113 -31.62 -2.10 15.02
CA SER A 113 -32.35 -2.80 13.96
C SER A 113 -31.94 -4.27 13.77
N GLN A 114 -30.85 -4.72 14.40
CA GLN A 114 -30.24 -6.04 14.22
C GLN A 114 -29.80 -6.33 12.77
N CYS A 115 -29.69 -5.29 11.93
CA CYS A 115 -29.10 -5.41 10.61
C CYS A 115 -27.61 -5.75 10.75
N LYS A 116 -27.18 -6.81 10.06
CA LYS A 116 -25.79 -7.27 10.04
C LYS A 116 -25.22 -7.17 8.64
N PHE A 117 -23.94 -6.87 8.55
CA PHE A 117 -23.22 -6.72 7.29
C PHE A 117 -22.19 -7.83 7.12
N ASP A 118 -22.17 -8.42 5.93
CA ASP A 118 -21.14 -9.39 5.53
C ASP A 118 -19.80 -8.71 5.24
N VAL A 119 -19.83 -7.47 4.76
CA VAL A 119 -18.65 -6.67 4.41
C VAL A 119 -18.85 -5.23 4.87
N ILE A 120 -17.88 -4.70 5.62
CA ILE A 120 -17.84 -3.29 6.06
C ILE A 120 -16.57 -2.65 5.51
N LEU A 121 -16.70 -1.48 4.88
CA LEU A 121 -15.59 -0.63 4.46
C LEU A 121 -15.51 0.57 5.41
N LEU A 122 -14.37 0.76 6.07
CA LEU A 122 -14.11 1.86 6.99
C LEU A 122 -13.10 2.83 6.38
N ASP A 123 -13.54 4.06 6.12
CA ASP A 123 -12.68 5.16 5.67
C ASP A 123 -12.86 6.38 6.58
N PRO A 124 -12.41 6.30 7.85
CA PRO A 124 -12.58 7.40 8.79
C PRO A 124 -11.64 8.58 8.46
N PRO A 125 -12.07 9.84 8.61
CA PRO A 125 -11.27 11.02 8.29
C PRO A 125 -10.23 11.35 9.36
N VAL A 126 -9.44 10.36 9.78
CA VAL A 126 -8.44 10.52 10.84
C VAL A 126 -7.26 11.34 10.32
N SER A 127 -6.83 12.34 11.08
CA SER A 127 -5.57 13.04 10.80
C SER A 127 -4.37 12.22 11.27
N GLU A 128 -3.32 12.16 10.46
CA GLU A 128 -2.00 11.70 10.94
C GLU A 128 -1.29 12.77 11.79
N THR A 129 -1.65 14.04 11.63
CA THR A 129 -1.11 15.14 12.42
C THR A 129 -1.93 15.30 13.70
N THR A 130 -1.27 15.39 14.86
CA THR A 130 -1.87 15.71 16.18
C THR A 130 -2.34 17.16 16.27
N ASP A 131 -2.85 17.71 15.18
CA ASP A 131 -3.46 19.02 15.17
C ASP A 131 -4.81 18.87 15.89
N SER A 132 -4.89 19.43 17.10
CA SER A 132 -6.06 19.34 17.98
C SER A 132 -7.29 20.08 17.44
N SER A 133 -7.24 20.54 16.19
CA SER A 133 -8.29 21.23 15.46
C SER A 133 -9.21 20.30 14.64
N LYS A 134 -8.95 18.98 14.59
CA LYS A 134 -9.85 18.02 13.93
C LYS A 134 -10.73 17.26 14.92
N ASP A 135 -11.99 17.08 14.53
CA ASP A 135 -13.04 16.49 15.36
C ASP A 135 -12.99 14.95 15.44
N PHE A 136 -12.16 14.26 14.63
CA PHE A 136 -12.20 12.81 14.49
C PHE A 136 -10.82 12.15 14.65
N THR A 137 -10.73 11.25 15.64
CA THR A 137 -9.48 10.61 16.11
C THR A 137 -9.55 9.08 16.05
N TRP A 138 -8.42 8.41 16.26
CA TRP A 138 -8.38 6.95 16.39
C TRP A 138 -9.21 6.41 17.58
N ASN A 139 -9.38 7.20 18.64
CA ASN A 139 -10.26 6.82 19.74
C ASN A 139 -11.72 6.75 19.29
N ASP A 140 -12.13 7.65 18.40
CA ASP A 140 -13.49 7.65 17.83
C ASP A 140 -13.69 6.45 16.91
N VAL A 141 -12.67 6.05 16.13
CA VAL A 141 -12.68 4.79 15.36
C VAL A 141 -12.86 3.59 16.28
N GLN A 142 -12.09 3.51 17.36
CA GLN A 142 -12.16 2.40 18.31
C GLN A 142 -13.53 2.32 19.02
N ALA A 143 -14.16 3.46 19.27
CA ALA A 143 -15.47 3.55 19.90
C ALA A 143 -16.64 3.14 18.97
N MET A 144 -16.40 2.97 17.66
CA MET A 144 -17.46 2.57 16.73
C MET A 144 -18.00 1.17 17.05
N PRO A 145 -19.33 0.95 16.97
CA PRO A 145 -19.96 -0.33 17.27
C PRO A 145 -19.83 -1.37 16.14
N ILE A 146 -18.66 -1.47 15.49
CA ILE A 146 -18.43 -2.36 14.34
C ILE A 146 -18.74 -3.83 14.66
N PRO A 147 -18.31 -4.41 15.80
CA PRO A 147 -18.63 -5.80 16.14
C PRO A 147 -20.13 -6.07 16.28
N ALA A 148 -20.92 -5.04 16.65
CA ALA A 148 -22.37 -5.16 16.75
C ALA A 148 -23.06 -5.11 15.38
N LEU A 149 -22.36 -4.65 14.33
CA LEU A 149 -22.87 -4.54 12.97
C LEU A 149 -22.38 -5.69 12.06
N THR A 150 -21.36 -6.44 12.47
CA THR A 150 -20.81 -7.55 11.66
C THR A 150 -21.65 -8.82 11.73
N ALA A 151 -21.83 -9.49 10.59
CA ALA A 151 -22.33 -10.87 10.53
C ALA A 151 -21.24 -11.89 10.93
N GLU A 152 -21.63 -13.13 11.21
CA GLU A 152 -20.71 -14.24 11.43
C GLU A 152 -20.89 -15.31 10.34
N PRO A 153 -19.93 -15.52 9.42
CA PRO A 153 -18.66 -14.80 9.23
C PRO A 153 -18.80 -13.47 8.46
N SER A 154 -17.84 -12.55 8.61
CA SER A 154 -17.79 -11.28 7.87
C SER A 154 -16.35 -10.75 7.65
N PHE A 155 -16.21 -9.69 6.84
CA PHE A 155 -14.95 -9.02 6.53
C PHE A 155 -15.02 -7.51 6.79
N VAL A 156 -13.90 -6.93 7.24
CA VAL A 156 -13.72 -5.49 7.42
C VAL A 156 -12.52 -5.04 6.58
N PHE A 157 -12.66 -3.95 5.84
CA PHE A 157 -11.63 -3.33 5.00
C PHE A 157 -11.39 -1.89 5.42
#